data_AF-A0A354X4P2-F1
#
_entry.id   AF-A0A354X4P2-F1
#
_cell.length_a   1.000
_cell.length_b   1.000
_cell.length_c   1.000
_cell.angle_alpha   90.00
_cell.angle_beta   90.00
_cell.angle_gamma   90.00
#
_symmetry.space_group_name_H-M   'P 1'
#
loop_
_entity.id
_entity.type
_entity.pdbx_description
1 polymer ?
#
loop_
_entity_poly.entity_id
_entity_poly.type
_entity_poly.pdbx_seq_one_letter_code
_entity_poly.pdbx_strand_id
1 'polypeptide(L)'
;MKRFIIFIFAFALIFESFSQEQKITNSDIRQSVSSSFSAIYQEIMQHPGRITVDSTALNDRQKSIELFAGLSLSYMPMREETVKRLYDSVRYYLPTDKKKFAILIVTDGQEISELIPNIHRRQTKKDKSRIIAQKVKTPLITNVSSPVQHFEQGLTNNHIALWQSHGWYYEQKLSRWEWQRARIFQTVEDLYTQSYVVPFLVPMLENAGANVLLPRERDYNTHEIIIDNNGSSRGAEYTEQNAREQWQNTSSPGFANPKKFYVDGENPFRMGTARQIKTITKGNESAITWTPDIPEKGVYGVYVSYQTLPNSTDEALYRVYHAGGQTDFSVNQQMGGGTWIFLGSFLFDQGKNHRIVLTNKTRKAGRIVTADAVKIGGGTGNIARMPHPEGFEEENTKSSDRLADKQKLRPAVSFEPEISGYPRYTEGSRYWLQWAGAPDSIYNRSESKNDYTDDYQSRGFWVNYLAGGSSVLPREQGLHIPVDLAFAFHSDAGTTLNDSIIGTLGIYMTHHNDEHFENGRSRWASRDLTDLIMDEIVSDIRREFEPNWTRRHMWNRSYSEARVPNVPTMLLELLSHQNLADMRYGLDPTFRFTVSRAIYKGMLK
;
A
#
# COMPACT_ATOMS: atom_id res chain seq x y z
N MET A 1 19.62 32.18 99.25
CA MET A 1 18.84 31.11 99.90
C MET A 1 17.48 31.01 99.24
N LYS A 2 16.92 29.80 99.22
CA LYS A 2 15.61 29.36 98.69
C LYS A 2 15.58 28.92 97.22
N ARG A 3 15.80 27.60 97.08
CA ARG A 3 15.22 26.69 96.09
C ARG A 3 13.69 26.79 96.10
N PHE A 4 13.05 26.63 94.96
CA PHE A 4 11.67 26.11 94.91
C PHE A 4 11.57 25.03 93.82
N ILE A 5 10.97 23.93 94.25
CA ILE A 5 10.84 22.64 93.58
C ILE A 5 9.59 22.65 92.71
N ILE A 6 9.75 22.07 91.52
CA ILE A 6 8.71 21.76 90.53
C ILE A 6 7.86 20.59 91.04
N PHE A 7 6.54 20.67 90.90
CA PHE A 7 5.68 19.49 90.80
C PHE A 7 4.74 19.62 89.60
N ILE A 8 4.84 18.63 88.74
CA ILE A 8 4.08 18.40 87.51
C ILE A 8 2.79 17.66 87.88
N PHE A 9 1.65 18.09 87.33
CA PHE A 9 0.45 17.26 87.27
C PHE A 9 0.25 16.77 85.83
N ALA A 10 0.32 15.45 85.68
CA ALA A 10 0.04 14.73 84.46
C ALA A 10 -1.47 14.48 84.32
N PHE A 11 -2.02 14.72 83.14
CA PHE A 11 -3.32 14.18 82.73
C PHE A 11 -3.09 13.18 81.61
N ALA A 12 -3.48 11.94 81.86
CA ALA A 12 -3.45 10.85 80.89
C ALA A 12 -4.63 10.99 79.92
N LEU A 13 -4.37 10.84 78.62
CA LEU A 13 -5.37 10.45 77.64
C LEU A 13 -4.77 9.39 76.71
N ILE A 14 -5.57 8.34 76.57
CA ILE A 14 -5.34 7.02 76.00
C ILE A 14 -4.87 7.10 74.54
N PHE A 15 -3.90 6.24 74.21
CA PHE A 15 -3.51 5.90 72.84
C PHE A 15 -4.67 5.19 72.13
N GLU A 16 -5.22 5.79 71.08
CA GLU A 16 -5.80 5.02 69.98
C GLU A 16 -4.81 5.01 68.83
N SER A 17 -4.34 3.81 68.50
CA SER A 17 -3.51 3.48 67.36
C SER A 17 -4.18 3.91 66.06
N PHE A 18 -3.58 4.90 65.39
CA PHE A 18 -3.89 5.26 64.00
C PHE A 18 -3.66 4.05 63.08
N SER A 19 -4.73 3.44 62.57
CA SER A 19 -4.68 2.77 61.27
C SER A 19 -4.82 3.86 60.21
N GLN A 20 -3.72 4.23 59.56
CA GLN A 20 -3.74 5.02 58.33
C GLN A 20 -4.33 4.14 57.21
N GLU A 21 -5.66 4.06 57.12
CA GLU A 21 -6.30 3.77 55.85
C GLU A 21 -6.11 5.02 54.98
N GLN A 22 -5.07 5.01 54.14
CA GLN A 22 -5.02 5.89 52.98
C GLN A 22 -6.31 5.65 52.19
N LYS A 23 -7.24 6.60 52.22
CA LYS A 23 -8.34 6.69 51.27
C LYS A 23 -7.72 6.89 49.88
N ILE A 24 -7.40 5.79 49.22
CA ILE A 24 -7.01 5.76 47.82
C ILE A 24 -8.18 6.36 47.04
N THR A 25 -8.01 7.58 46.56
CA THR A 25 -9.01 8.21 45.70
C THR A 25 -8.91 7.63 44.29
N ASN A 26 -9.98 7.72 43.50
CA ASN A 26 -9.98 7.17 42.14
C ASN A 26 -8.87 7.79 41.24
N SER A 27 -8.41 9.00 41.55
CA SER A 27 -7.25 9.64 40.90
C SER A 27 -5.91 8.94 41.18
N ASP A 28 -5.69 8.44 42.40
CA ASP A 28 -4.43 7.80 42.79
C ASP A 28 -4.25 6.44 42.11
N ILE A 29 -5.36 5.68 41.97
CA ILE A 29 -5.38 4.42 41.21
C ILE A 29 -5.10 4.68 39.74
N ARG A 30 -5.78 5.67 39.15
CA ARG A 30 -5.56 6.03 37.74
C ARG A 30 -4.11 6.40 37.47
N GLN A 31 -3.49 7.20 38.34
CA GLN A 31 -2.08 7.58 38.19
C GLN A 31 -1.15 6.37 38.35
N SER A 32 -1.41 5.50 39.33
CA SER A 32 -0.60 4.29 39.55
C SER A 32 -0.70 3.31 38.37
N VAL A 33 -1.91 3.09 37.85
CA VAL A 33 -2.14 2.27 36.65
C VAL A 33 -1.49 2.92 35.42
N SER A 34 -1.60 4.24 35.25
CA SER A 34 -0.95 4.97 34.15
C SER A 34 0.57 4.79 34.17
N SER A 35 1.20 4.90 35.34
CA SER A 35 2.63 4.67 35.52
C SER A 35 3.02 3.22 35.19
N SER A 36 2.24 2.24 35.65
CA SER A 36 2.48 0.83 35.34
C SER A 36 2.33 0.52 33.85
N PHE A 37 1.29 1.06 33.20
CA PHE A 37 1.10 0.94 31.75
C PHE A 37 2.25 1.60 30.99
N SER A 38 2.74 2.75 31.45
CA SER A 38 3.90 3.42 30.84
C SER A 38 5.18 2.59 30.97
N ALA A 39 5.39 1.91 32.11
CA ALA A 39 6.53 1.01 32.31
C ALA A 39 6.44 -0.23 31.39
N ILE A 40 5.27 -0.86 31.28
CA ILE A 40 5.03 -1.98 30.36
C ILE A 40 5.25 -1.53 28.90
N TYR A 41 4.75 -0.35 28.54
CA TYR A 41 4.93 0.23 27.21
C TYR A 41 6.41 0.44 26.89
N GLN A 42 7.17 1.03 27.81
CA GLN A 42 8.61 1.27 27.63
C GLN A 42 9.39 -0.04 27.43
N GLU A 43 9.06 -1.09 28.18
CA GLU A 43 9.68 -2.40 28.04
C GLU A 43 9.44 -2.99 26.64
N ILE A 44 8.19 -2.95 26.16
CA ILE A 44 7.79 -3.56 24.88
C ILE A 44 8.29 -2.74 23.69
N MET A 45 8.15 -1.41 23.75
CA MET A 45 8.54 -0.52 22.64
C MET A 45 10.06 -0.27 22.62
N GLN A 46 10.75 -0.51 23.74
CA GLN A 46 12.17 -0.17 23.96
C GLN A 46 12.45 1.33 23.77
N HIS A 47 11.44 2.16 23.99
CA HIS A 47 11.55 3.62 23.99
C HIS A 47 10.57 4.19 25.04
N PRO A 48 10.96 5.24 25.81
CA PRO A 48 10.04 5.98 26.66
C PRO A 48 8.73 6.35 25.97
N GLY A 49 7.60 6.12 26.63
CA GLY A 49 6.29 6.56 26.21
C GLY A 49 5.37 6.71 27.42
N ARG A 50 4.47 7.70 27.37
CA ARG A 50 3.52 7.96 28.45
C ARG A 50 2.15 7.40 28.06
N ILE A 51 1.65 6.49 28.88
CA ILE A 51 0.28 6.01 28.82
C ILE A 51 -0.53 6.68 29.92
N THR A 52 -1.68 7.24 29.56
CA THR A 52 -2.63 7.84 30.49
C THR A 52 -3.89 6.99 30.57
N VAL A 53 -4.40 6.79 31.78
CA VAL A 53 -5.79 6.37 32.00
C VAL A 53 -6.62 7.64 32.14
N ASP A 54 -7.39 7.95 31.10
CA ASP A 54 -8.11 9.20 30.92
C ASP A 54 -9.40 9.24 31.75
N SER A 55 -10.09 8.10 31.88
CA SER A 55 -11.28 7.96 32.70
C SER A 55 -11.51 6.52 33.15
N THR A 56 -12.42 6.35 34.12
CA THR A 56 -12.82 5.05 34.66
C THR A 56 -14.32 5.05 34.92
N ALA A 57 -15.02 3.97 34.61
CA ALA A 57 -16.41 3.76 35.00
C ALA A 57 -16.53 2.57 35.94
N LEU A 58 -17.24 2.75 37.07
CA LEU A 58 -17.49 1.69 38.06
C LEU A 58 -18.97 1.33 38.03
N ASN A 59 -19.28 0.04 37.90
CA ASN A 59 -20.63 -0.48 38.03
C ASN A 59 -20.69 -1.50 39.18
N ASP A 60 -21.08 -1.03 40.36
CA ASP A 60 -21.16 -1.86 41.56
C ASP A 60 -22.26 -2.93 41.50
N ARG A 61 -23.31 -2.71 40.69
CA ARG A 61 -24.41 -3.66 40.50
C ARG A 61 -23.98 -4.84 39.62
N GLN A 62 -23.28 -4.57 38.53
CA GLN A 62 -22.76 -5.59 37.62
C GLN A 62 -21.38 -6.12 38.04
N LYS A 63 -20.78 -5.55 39.10
CA LYS A 63 -19.44 -5.89 39.58
C LYS A 63 -18.41 -5.76 38.45
N SER A 64 -18.42 -4.62 37.76
CA SER A 64 -17.49 -4.33 36.66
C SER A 64 -16.82 -2.96 36.77
N ILE A 65 -15.62 -2.85 36.19
CA ILE A 65 -14.81 -1.64 36.09
C ILE A 65 -14.32 -1.51 34.65
N GLU A 66 -14.57 -0.35 34.05
CA GLU A 66 -14.06 0.01 32.73
C GLU A 66 -13.00 1.10 32.89
N LEU A 67 -11.86 0.94 32.21
CA LEU A 67 -10.77 1.91 32.18
C LEU A 67 -10.55 2.37 30.74
N PHE A 68 -10.61 3.67 30.50
CA PHE A 68 -10.37 4.26 29.20
C PHE A 68 -8.98 4.87 29.17
N ALA A 69 -8.10 4.31 28.35
CA ALA A 69 -6.72 4.73 28.21
C ALA A 69 -6.49 5.50 26.90
N GLY A 70 -5.55 6.44 26.96
CA GLY A 70 -5.17 7.26 25.83
C GLY A 70 -4.66 6.44 24.65
N LEU A 71 -4.74 7.02 23.46
CA LEU A 71 -4.48 6.37 22.18
C LEU A 71 -3.09 5.71 22.08
N SER A 72 -2.09 6.24 22.79
CA SER A 72 -0.74 5.67 22.81
C SER A 72 -0.71 4.19 23.22
N LEU A 73 -1.67 3.72 24.03
CA LEU A 73 -1.73 2.31 24.41
C LEU A 73 -2.07 1.40 23.21
N SER A 74 -2.92 1.85 22.29
CA SER A 74 -3.35 1.05 21.13
C SER A 74 -2.23 0.81 20.11
N TYR A 75 -1.20 1.66 20.15
CA TYR A 75 -0.04 1.64 19.24
C TYR A 75 1.01 0.59 19.59
N MET A 76 0.96 0.04 20.80
CA MET A 76 1.83 -1.04 21.22
C MET A 76 1.39 -2.36 20.57
N PRO A 77 2.31 -3.26 20.16
CA PRO A 77 1.95 -4.60 19.72
C PRO A 77 1.27 -5.35 20.86
N MET A 78 0.04 -5.81 20.62
CA MET A 78 -0.74 -6.54 21.63
C MET A 78 -0.60 -8.04 21.41
N ARG A 79 -0.29 -8.75 22.49
CA ARG A 79 -0.18 -10.21 22.59
C ARG A 79 -0.95 -10.66 23.83
N GLU A 80 -1.35 -11.93 23.89
CA GLU A 80 -2.14 -12.46 25.02
C GLU A 80 -1.44 -12.23 26.38
N GLU A 81 -0.12 -12.37 26.42
CA GLU A 81 0.69 -12.11 27.62
C GLU A 81 0.70 -10.63 28.01
N THR A 82 0.83 -9.72 27.05
CA THR A 82 0.81 -8.28 27.28
C THR A 82 -0.54 -7.84 27.82
N VAL A 83 -1.62 -8.31 27.20
CA VAL A 83 -2.99 -8.03 27.64
C VAL A 83 -3.19 -8.54 29.07
N LYS A 84 -2.77 -9.78 29.36
CA LYS A 84 -2.82 -10.33 30.73
C LYS A 84 -2.06 -9.45 31.72
N ARG A 85 -0.84 -9.01 31.40
CA ARG A 85 -0.03 -8.12 32.25
C ARG A 85 -0.73 -6.80 32.54
N LEU A 86 -1.38 -6.18 31.55
CA LEU A 86 -2.14 -4.94 31.73
C LEU A 86 -3.33 -5.16 32.66
N TYR A 87 -4.09 -6.25 32.48
CA TYR A 87 -5.18 -6.62 33.37
C TYR A 87 -4.73 -6.89 34.80
N ASP A 88 -3.63 -7.62 34.97
CA ASP A 88 -3.08 -7.93 36.30
C ASP A 88 -2.55 -6.68 37.00
N SER A 89 -1.97 -5.74 36.24
CA SER A 89 -1.59 -4.42 36.75
C SER A 89 -2.79 -3.64 37.29
N VAL A 90 -3.92 -3.63 36.59
CA VAL A 90 -5.14 -2.99 37.11
C VAL A 90 -5.59 -3.69 38.39
N ARG A 91 -5.68 -5.03 38.39
CA ARG A 91 -6.08 -5.81 39.58
C ARG A 91 -5.20 -5.55 40.80
N TYR A 92 -3.91 -5.33 40.58
CA TYR A 92 -2.95 -5.06 41.66
C TYR A 92 -3.31 -3.79 42.44
N TYR A 93 -3.64 -2.70 41.73
CA TYR A 93 -3.97 -1.40 42.33
C TYR A 93 -5.43 -1.25 42.78
N LEU A 94 -6.30 -2.22 42.47
CA LEU A 94 -7.69 -2.19 42.93
C LEU A 94 -7.82 -2.50 44.43
N PRO A 95 -8.77 -1.86 45.13
CA PRO A 95 -9.18 -2.23 46.49
C PRO A 95 -9.62 -3.70 46.59
N THR A 96 -9.39 -4.33 47.75
CA THR A 96 -9.61 -5.77 47.97
C THR A 96 -11.02 -6.24 47.64
N ASP A 97 -12.04 -5.44 47.97
CA ASP A 97 -13.45 -5.69 47.67
C ASP A 97 -13.78 -5.63 46.16
N LYS A 98 -12.93 -4.96 45.38
CA LYS A 98 -13.07 -4.77 43.92
C LYS A 98 -12.17 -5.65 43.07
N LYS A 99 -11.19 -6.36 43.65
CA LYS A 99 -10.26 -7.23 42.90
C LYS A 99 -10.94 -8.36 42.12
N LYS A 100 -12.16 -8.75 42.51
CA LYS A 100 -12.97 -9.78 41.84
C LYS A 100 -13.90 -9.22 40.76
N PHE A 101 -13.94 -7.90 40.56
CA PHE A 101 -14.80 -7.30 39.55
C PHE A 101 -14.29 -7.66 38.15
N ALA A 102 -15.21 -7.77 37.20
CA ALA A 102 -14.85 -7.84 35.79
C ALA A 102 -14.16 -6.52 35.39
N ILE A 103 -13.05 -6.62 34.67
CA ILE A 103 -12.30 -5.43 34.21
C ILE A 103 -12.42 -5.38 32.70
N LEU A 104 -12.60 -4.18 32.17
CA LEU A 104 -12.51 -3.86 30.75
C LEU A 104 -11.48 -2.73 30.59
N ILE A 105 -10.46 -2.92 29.76
CA ILE A 105 -9.50 -1.87 29.42
C ILE A 105 -9.75 -1.51 27.96
N VAL A 106 -10.08 -0.24 27.71
CA VAL A 106 -10.47 0.28 26.40
C VAL A 106 -9.48 1.35 25.96
N THR A 107 -9.05 1.29 24.70
CA THR A 107 -8.25 2.33 24.04
C THR A 107 -8.62 2.36 22.56
N ASP A 108 -8.63 3.54 21.94
CA ASP A 108 -9.07 3.72 20.54
C ASP A 108 -10.47 3.13 20.25
N GLY A 109 -11.36 3.20 21.24
CA GLY A 109 -12.71 2.63 21.18
C GLY A 109 -12.78 1.10 21.24
N GLN A 110 -11.64 0.40 21.36
CA GLN A 110 -11.57 -1.05 21.39
C GLN A 110 -11.11 -1.58 22.75
N GLU A 111 -11.65 -2.72 23.15
CA GLU A 111 -11.08 -3.50 24.25
C GLU A 111 -9.69 -4.05 23.84
N ILE A 112 -8.71 -4.02 24.75
CA ILE A 112 -7.31 -4.29 24.41
C ILE A 112 -7.02 -5.72 23.92
N SER A 113 -7.82 -6.73 24.31
CA SER A 113 -7.72 -8.10 23.77
C SER A 113 -8.22 -8.20 22.33
N GLU A 114 -9.11 -7.29 21.92
CA GLU A 114 -9.50 -7.13 20.51
C GLU A 114 -8.40 -6.53 19.65
N LEU A 115 -7.32 -6.01 20.24
CA LEU A 115 -6.15 -5.52 19.51
C LEU A 115 -5.10 -6.60 19.23
N ILE A 116 -5.33 -7.85 19.61
CA ILE A 116 -4.41 -8.96 19.31
C ILE A 116 -4.65 -9.42 17.85
N PRO A 117 -3.64 -9.39 16.96
CA PRO A 117 -3.80 -9.91 15.60
C PRO A 117 -4.19 -11.39 15.60
N ASN A 118 -5.02 -11.81 14.64
CA ASN A 118 -5.56 -13.17 14.59
C ASN A 118 -4.50 -14.29 14.61
N ILE A 119 -3.31 -14.08 14.05
CA ILE A 119 -2.21 -15.04 14.06
C ILE A 119 -1.63 -15.26 15.46
N HIS A 120 -1.79 -14.29 16.37
CA HIS A 120 -1.30 -14.34 17.75
C HIS A 120 -2.38 -14.75 18.76
N ARG A 121 -3.63 -14.96 18.33
CA ARG A 121 -4.73 -15.47 19.17
C ARG A 121 -4.64 -17.00 19.27
N ARG A 122 -4.17 -17.49 20.42
CA ARG A 122 -4.00 -18.93 20.70
C ARG A 122 -5.06 -19.44 21.68
N GLN A 123 -5.30 -18.67 22.74
CA GLN A 123 -6.31 -18.94 23.77
C GLN A 123 -7.60 -18.15 23.51
N THR A 124 -7.48 -17.01 22.84
CA THR A 124 -8.61 -16.15 22.47
C THR A 124 -9.21 -16.56 21.12
N LYS A 125 -10.50 -16.32 20.95
CA LYS A 125 -11.22 -16.66 19.71
C LYS A 125 -10.77 -15.71 18.59
N LYS A 126 -10.46 -16.28 17.42
CA LYS A 126 -10.18 -15.48 16.22
C LYS A 126 -11.41 -14.68 15.77
N ASP A 127 -11.19 -13.41 15.43
CA ASP A 127 -12.19 -12.54 14.83
C ASP A 127 -12.29 -12.83 13.33
N LYS A 128 -13.38 -13.48 12.94
CA LYS A 128 -13.62 -13.86 11.54
C LYS A 128 -13.88 -12.66 10.63
N SER A 129 -14.26 -11.50 11.17
CA SER A 129 -14.54 -10.30 10.38
C SER A 129 -13.26 -9.69 9.78
N ARG A 130 -12.10 -9.96 10.39
CA ARG A 130 -10.77 -9.49 9.94
C ARG A 130 -10.05 -10.47 9.01
N ILE A 131 -10.64 -11.63 8.73
CA ILE A 131 -10.05 -12.60 7.80
C ILE A 131 -10.45 -12.23 6.38
N ILE A 132 -9.44 -11.88 5.59
CA ILE A 132 -9.58 -11.43 4.20
C ILE A 132 -9.04 -12.57 3.35
N ALA A 133 -9.92 -13.49 2.98
CA ALA A 133 -9.56 -14.65 2.18
C ALA A 133 -10.39 -14.64 0.90
N GLN A 134 -9.79 -14.14 -0.18
CA GLN A 134 -10.40 -14.21 -1.49
C GLN A 134 -10.17 -15.60 -2.09
N LYS A 135 -11.25 -16.23 -2.56
CA LYS A 135 -11.16 -17.53 -3.23
C LYS A 135 -10.92 -17.33 -4.72
N VAL A 136 -9.73 -16.82 -5.06
CA VAL A 136 -9.29 -16.67 -6.44
C VAL A 136 -8.79 -18.02 -6.94
N LYS A 137 -9.47 -18.57 -7.96
CA LYS A 137 -9.06 -19.83 -8.61
C LYS A 137 -8.09 -19.58 -9.76
N THR A 138 -8.32 -18.51 -10.51
CA THR A 138 -7.51 -18.13 -11.68
C THR A 138 -7.07 -16.68 -11.49
N PRO A 139 -5.79 -16.43 -11.21
CA PRO A 139 -5.29 -15.07 -11.00
C PRO A 139 -5.25 -14.30 -12.32
N LEU A 140 -4.85 -13.03 -12.24
CA LEU A 140 -4.73 -12.15 -13.41
C LEU A 140 -3.72 -12.72 -14.41
N ILE A 141 -2.57 -13.18 -13.90
CA ILE A 141 -1.46 -13.73 -14.67
C ILE A 141 -0.95 -15.00 -13.98
N THR A 142 -0.65 -16.02 -14.79
CA THR A 142 0.07 -17.22 -14.37
C THR A 142 1.22 -17.48 -15.36
N ASN A 143 2.46 -17.53 -14.87
CA ASN A 143 3.60 -17.98 -15.67
C ASN A 143 3.54 -19.51 -15.80
N VAL A 144 3.05 -20.02 -16.93
CA VAL A 144 2.86 -21.46 -17.14
C VAL A 144 4.16 -22.18 -17.46
N SER A 145 5.21 -21.45 -17.85
CA SER A 145 6.56 -22.00 -18.02
C SER A 145 7.33 -22.14 -16.70
N SER A 146 6.84 -21.57 -15.60
CA SER A 146 7.48 -21.71 -14.28
C SER A 146 7.55 -23.17 -13.86
N PRO A 147 8.70 -23.67 -13.34
CA PRO A 147 8.80 -25.04 -12.83
C PRO A 147 7.94 -25.27 -11.58
N VAL A 148 7.56 -24.19 -10.88
CA VAL A 148 6.67 -24.24 -9.71
C VAL A 148 5.41 -23.43 -10.03
N GLN A 149 4.27 -24.11 -9.99
CA GLN A 149 2.96 -23.54 -10.32
C GLN A 149 2.12 -23.21 -9.07
N HIS A 150 2.46 -23.79 -7.92
CA HIS A 150 1.71 -23.61 -6.68
C HIS A 150 2.64 -23.61 -5.48
N PHE A 151 2.46 -22.61 -4.61
CA PHE A 151 3.16 -22.46 -3.34
C PHE A 151 2.13 -22.60 -2.21
N GLU A 152 2.04 -23.77 -1.57
CA GLU A 152 0.99 -24.07 -0.56
C GLU A 152 0.99 -23.08 0.61
N GLN A 153 2.16 -22.58 0.99
CA GLN A 153 2.37 -21.58 2.05
C GLN A 153 2.82 -20.23 1.49
N GLY A 154 2.65 -20.00 0.18
CA GLY A 154 2.98 -18.75 -0.49
C GLY A 154 1.76 -17.89 -0.75
N LEU A 155 1.89 -16.99 -1.71
CA LEU A 155 0.89 -15.99 -2.11
C LEU A 155 0.22 -16.38 -3.44
N THR A 156 0.16 -17.68 -3.75
CA THR A 156 -0.41 -18.15 -5.01
C THR A 156 -1.86 -17.69 -5.11
N ASN A 157 -2.19 -17.05 -6.24
CA ASN A 157 -3.49 -16.47 -6.55
C ASN A 157 -3.84 -15.16 -5.83
N ASN A 158 -2.93 -14.60 -5.03
CA ASN A 158 -3.17 -13.31 -4.40
C ASN A 158 -2.89 -12.14 -5.35
N HIS A 159 -3.62 -11.05 -5.18
CA HIS A 159 -3.43 -9.78 -5.88
C HIS A 159 -3.07 -8.68 -4.89
N ILE A 160 -1.89 -8.09 -5.05
CA ILE A 160 -1.36 -7.07 -4.14
C ILE A 160 -1.21 -5.76 -4.91
N ALA A 161 -1.83 -4.70 -4.39
CA ALA A 161 -1.59 -3.34 -4.87
C ALA A 161 -0.46 -2.71 -4.04
N LEU A 162 0.61 -2.28 -4.70
CA LEU A 162 1.82 -1.82 -4.03
C LEU A 162 2.34 -0.54 -4.69
N TRP A 163 2.81 0.42 -3.89
CA TRP A 163 3.44 1.61 -4.44
C TRP A 163 4.54 2.17 -3.55
N GLN A 164 5.47 2.87 -4.22
CA GLN A 164 6.65 3.50 -3.66
C GLN A 164 6.64 5.00 -3.94
N SER A 165 7.09 5.78 -2.95
CA SER A 165 7.41 7.21 -3.04
C SER A 165 6.30 8.08 -3.65
N HIS A 166 6.55 9.39 -3.78
CA HIS A 166 5.69 10.31 -4.52
C HIS A 166 6.01 10.28 -6.02
N GLY A 167 7.18 10.81 -6.40
CA GLY A 167 7.66 10.86 -7.78
C GLY A 167 7.81 12.28 -8.29
N TRP A 168 8.38 12.44 -9.48
CA TRP A 168 8.55 13.73 -10.15
C TRP A 168 7.17 14.25 -10.58
N TYR A 169 6.83 15.47 -10.18
CA TYR A 169 5.51 16.04 -10.41
C TYR A 169 5.59 17.49 -10.91
N TYR A 170 4.49 17.98 -11.49
CA TYR A 170 4.37 19.34 -11.98
C TYR A 170 3.80 20.27 -10.90
N GLU A 171 4.58 21.25 -10.46
CA GLU A 171 4.14 22.27 -9.51
C GLU A 171 3.49 23.44 -10.26
N GLN A 172 2.16 23.47 -10.20
CA GLN A 172 1.30 24.44 -10.89
C GLN A 172 1.71 25.90 -10.62
N LYS A 173 2.12 26.22 -9.38
CA LYS A 173 2.44 27.59 -8.95
C LYS A 173 3.78 28.09 -9.46
N LEU A 174 4.71 27.16 -9.65
CA LEU A 174 6.07 27.45 -10.09
C LEU A 174 6.25 27.22 -11.59
N SER A 175 5.19 26.75 -12.26
CA SER A 175 5.17 26.41 -13.69
C SER A 175 6.35 25.53 -14.10
N ARG A 176 6.62 24.47 -13.32
CA ARG A 176 7.75 23.58 -13.56
C ARG A 176 7.51 22.21 -12.98
N TRP A 177 8.25 21.24 -13.50
CA TRP A 177 8.42 19.96 -12.85
C TRP A 177 9.44 19.99 -11.71
N GLU A 178 9.14 19.34 -10.58
CA GLU A 178 10.02 19.27 -9.41
C GLU A 178 9.88 17.99 -8.57
N TRP A 179 10.83 17.82 -7.65
CA TRP A 179 10.80 16.83 -6.58
C TRP A 179 10.11 17.46 -5.37
N GLN A 180 9.29 16.70 -4.67
CA GLN A 180 8.64 17.19 -3.46
C GLN A 180 9.65 17.40 -2.33
N ARG A 181 10.69 16.56 -2.26
CA ARG A 181 11.74 16.64 -1.23
C ARG A 181 13.07 17.12 -1.79
N ALA A 182 13.87 17.70 -0.90
CA ALA A 182 15.22 18.12 -1.23
C ALA A 182 16.12 16.92 -1.54
N ARG A 183 17.09 17.13 -2.44
CA ARG A 183 18.17 16.17 -2.68
C ARG A 183 19.13 16.19 -1.51
N ILE A 184 19.22 15.10 -0.76
CA ILE A 184 20.06 14.98 0.43
C ILE A 184 20.68 13.58 0.50
N PHE A 185 21.92 13.50 0.98
CA PHE A 185 22.68 12.24 1.08
C PHE A 185 22.73 11.43 -0.22
N GLN A 186 22.82 12.11 -1.37
CA GLN A 186 22.80 11.52 -2.71
C GLN A 186 21.49 10.79 -3.06
N THR A 187 20.39 11.10 -2.37
CA THR A 187 19.05 10.55 -2.66
C THR A 187 18.02 11.66 -2.80
N VAL A 188 16.84 11.28 -3.29
CA VAL A 188 15.60 12.07 -3.16
C VAL A 188 14.48 11.12 -2.73
N GLU A 189 13.71 11.50 -1.71
CA GLU A 189 12.61 10.70 -1.14
C GLU A 189 11.67 10.16 -2.23
N ASP A 190 11.33 11.03 -3.17
CA ASP A 190 10.42 10.80 -4.28
C ASP A 190 10.80 9.61 -5.19
N LEU A 191 12.04 9.11 -5.08
CA LEU A 191 12.51 7.87 -5.70
C LEU A 191 13.14 6.88 -4.72
N TYR A 192 13.31 7.26 -3.46
CA TYR A 192 14.14 6.52 -2.52
C TYR A 192 13.57 5.13 -2.22
N THR A 193 12.29 5.02 -1.87
CA THR A 193 11.68 3.72 -1.54
C THR A 193 11.51 2.82 -2.76
N GLN A 194 11.60 3.38 -3.98
CA GLN A 194 11.69 2.58 -5.21
C GLN A 194 12.89 1.64 -5.22
N SER A 195 14.01 2.04 -4.58
CA SER A 195 15.20 1.20 -4.44
C SER A 195 15.01 -0.01 -3.52
N TYR A 196 13.88 -0.08 -2.80
CA TYR A 196 13.45 -1.23 -2.00
C TYR A 196 12.41 -2.05 -2.74
N VAL A 197 11.43 -1.35 -3.32
CA VAL A 197 10.21 -1.95 -3.86
C VAL A 197 10.47 -2.70 -5.16
N VAL A 198 11.01 -2.03 -6.17
CA VAL A 198 11.16 -2.58 -7.52
C VAL A 198 12.21 -3.70 -7.59
N PRO A 199 13.43 -3.54 -7.03
CA PRO A 199 14.46 -4.58 -7.16
C PRO A 199 14.34 -5.73 -6.17
N PHE A 200 13.63 -5.57 -5.04
CA PHE A 200 13.60 -6.59 -3.97
C PHE A 200 12.18 -7.03 -3.60
N LEU A 201 11.34 -6.12 -3.10
CA LEU A 201 10.04 -6.51 -2.54
C LEU A 201 9.10 -7.10 -3.59
N VAL A 202 8.97 -6.46 -4.75
CA VAL A 202 8.11 -6.93 -5.84
C VAL A 202 8.56 -8.33 -6.31
N PRO A 203 9.84 -8.57 -6.67
CA PRO A 203 10.30 -9.91 -7.00
C PRO A 203 10.05 -10.95 -5.91
N MET A 204 10.22 -10.61 -4.62
CA MET A 204 9.94 -11.55 -3.52
C MET A 204 8.46 -11.96 -3.47
N LEU A 205 7.55 -11.00 -3.65
CA LEU A 205 6.10 -11.27 -3.68
C LEU A 205 5.69 -12.08 -4.91
N GLU A 206 6.19 -11.72 -6.10
CA GLU A 206 5.91 -12.42 -7.35
C GLU A 206 6.46 -13.86 -7.33
N ASN A 207 7.68 -14.04 -6.81
CA ASN A 207 8.29 -15.37 -6.64
C ASN A 207 7.59 -16.23 -5.58
N ALA A 208 6.82 -15.61 -4.67
CA ALA A 208 5.93 -16.33 -3.76
C ALA A 208 4.56 -16.67 -4.38
N GLY A 209 4.30 -16.24 -5.62
CA GLY A 209 3.08 -16.53 -6.38
C GLY A 209 2.06 -15.40 -6.47
N ALA A 210 2.35 -14.22 -5.91
CA ALA A 210 1.44 -13.07 -5.98
C ALA A 210 1.45 -12.43 -7.38
N ASN A 211 0.32 -11.84 -7.75
CA ASN A 211 0.24 -10.84 -8.81
C ASN A 211 0.37 -9.45 -8.18
N VAL A 212 1.46 -8.74 -8.46
CA VAL A 212 1.73 -7.41 -7.86
C VAL A 212 1.47 -6.32 -8.89
N LEU A 213 0.58 -5.39 -8.55
CA LEU A 213 0.22 -4.25 -9.39
C LEU A 213 0.80 -2.97 -8.81
N LEU A 214 1.31 -2.09 -9.68
CA LEU A 214 1.88 -0.80 -9.31
C LEU A 214 1.18 0.34 -10.08
N PRO A 215 0.89 1.48 -9.43
CA PRO A 215 0.35 2.67 -10.08
C PRO A 215 1.45 3.56 -10.67
N ARG A 216 2.67 3.04 -10.85
CA ARG A 216 3.83 3.72 -11.45
C ARG A 216 4.56 2.75 -12.39
N GLU A 217 5.25 3.29 -13.38
CA GLU A 217 6.13 2.49 -14.25
C GLU A 217 7.26 1.84 -13.42
N ARG A 218 7.51 0.55 -13.66
CA ARG A 218 8.48 -0.27 -12.90
C ARG A 218 9.71 -0.69 -13.68
N ASP A 219 9.74 -0.45 -15.00
CA ASP A 219 10.89 -0.71 -15.84
C ASP A 219 11.80 0.52 -15.93
N TYR A 220 13.08 0.32 -15.59
CA TYR A 220 14.11 1.36 -15.67
C TYR A 220 14.59 1.63 -17.10
N ASN A 221 14.25 0.77 -18.06
CA ASN A 221 14.64 0.96 -19.44
C ASN A 221 13.92 2.18 -20.06
N THR A 222 14.71 3.14 -20.56
CA THR A 222 14.19 4.40 -21.11
C THR A 222 13.70 4.28 -22.55
N HIS A 223 13.97 3.15 -23.22
CA HIS A 223 13.38 2.85 -24.52
C HIS A 223 11.94 2.38 -24.33
N GLU A 224 11.08 2.72 -25.29
CA GLU A 224 9.71 2.21 -25.37
C GLU A 224 9.38 1.79 -26.80
N ILE A 225 8.88 0.56 -26.92
CA ILE A 225 8.40 0.00 -28.17
C ILE A 225 6.93 -0.34 -27.98
N ILE A 226 6.07 0.36 -28.70
CA ILE A 226 4.64 0.10 -28.78
C ILE A 226 4.39 -0.67 -30.07
N ILE A 227 3.65 -1.78 -29.98
CA ILE A 227 3.29 -2.59 -31.15
C ILE A 227 1.79 -2.82 -31.08
N ASP A 228 1.07 -2.32 -32.07
CA ASP A 228 -0.39 -2.18 -32.04
C ASP A 228 -0.95 -2.15 -33.48
N ASN A 229 -2.19 -2.60 -33.66
CA ASN A 229 -2.86 -2.65 -34.97
C ASN A 229 -3.26 -1.27 -35.51
N ASN A 230 -3.31 -0.23 -34.68
CA ASN A 230 -3.55 1.15 -35.09
C ASN A 230 -2.25 1.93 -35.35
N GLY A 231 -1.09 1.37 -35.05
CA GLY A 231 0.21 1.95 -35.34
C GLY A 231 1.30 1.45 -34.40
N SER A 232 2.46 1.10 -34.95
CA SER A 232 3.59 0.56 -34.19
C SER A 232 4.79 1.51 -34.20
N SER A 233 5.62 1.44 -33.16
CA SER A 233 6.93 2.08 -33.11
C SER A 233 7.75 1.72 -34.35
N ARG A 234 8.61 2.65 -34.77
CA ARG A 234 9.43 2.50 -35.99
C ARG A 234 10.17 1.17 -35.97
N GLY A 235 9.98 0.37 -37.02
CA GLY A 235 10.66 -0.92 -37.22
C GLY A 235 9.92 -2.11 -36.60
N ALA A 236 9.07 -1.90 -35.60
CA ALA A 236 8.25 -2.97 -35.04
C ALA A 236 7.08 -3.32 -35.98
N GLU A 237 6.58 -4.56 -35.86
CA GLU A 237 5.57 -5.12 -36.76
C GLU A 237 4.45 -5.84 -36.00
N TYR A 238 3.21 -5.56 -36.42
CA TYR A 238 2.00 -6.25 -35.99
C TYR A 238 1.48 -7.13 -37.13
N THR A 239 1.20 -8.41 -36.87
CA THR A 239 0.66 -9.33 -37.89
C THR A 239 -0.47 -10.20 -37.33
N GLU A 240 -1.49 -10.45 -38.14
CA GLU A 240 -2.59 -11.37 -37.84
C GLU A 240 -2.54 -12.58 -38.80
N GLN A 241 -2.66 -13.77 -38.22
CA GLN A 241 -2.86 -15.01 -38.97
C GLN A 241 -4.25 -15.56 -38.66
N ASN A 242 -5.10 -15.61 -39.68
CA ASN A 242 -6.43 -16.20 -39.60
C ASN A 242 -6.41 -17.65 -40.09
N ALA A 243 -7.06 -18.54 -39.34
CA ALA A 243 -7.25 -19.94 -39.69
C ALA A 243 -8.73 -20.31 -39.56
N ARG A 244 -9.11 -21.15 -38.59
CA ARG A 244 -10.48 -21.62 -38.41
C ARG A 244 -11.46 -20.49 -38.06
N GLU A 245 -11.03 -19.60 -37.16
CA GLU A 245 -11.79 -18.41 -36.76
C GLU A 245 -11.03 -17.17 -37.25
N GLN A 246 -11.71 -16.04 -37.40
CA GLN A 246 -11.10 -14.81 -37.90
C GLN A 246 -11.10 -13.71 -36.83
N TRP A 247 -10.00 -12.96 -36.77
CA TRP A 247 -9.90 -11.76 -35.96
C TRP A 247 -10.79 -10.65 -36.52
N GLN A 248 -11.53 -10.01 -35.63
CA GLN A 248 -12.41 -8.89 -35.94
C GLN A 248 -12.27 -7.78 -34.90
N ASN A 249 -12.70 -6.57 -35.23
CA ASN A 249 -12.70 -5.47 -34.25
C ASN A 249 -13.66 -5.77 -33.10
N THR A 250 -13.29 -5.31 -31.91
CA THR A 250 -14.21 -5.15 -30.78
C THR A 250 -15.15 -3.97 -31.03
N SER A 251 -16.27 -3.93 -30.30
CA SER A 251 -17.17 -2.76 -30.31
C SER A 251 -16.67 -1.61 -29.44
N SER A 252 -15.88 -1.92 -28.41
CA SER A 252 -15.29 -0.94 -27.49
C SER A 252 -13.97 -0.40 -28.06
N PRO A 253 -13.60 0.86 -27.76
CA PRO A 253 -12.33 1.44 -28.20
C PRO A 253 -11.14 0.77 -27.51
N GLY A 254 -10.03 0.67 -28.24
CA GLY A 254 -8.75 0.13 -27.79
C GLY A 254 -7.68 1.21 -27.64
N PHE A 255 -6.47 0.78 -27.36
CA PHE A 255 -5.30 1.64 -27.30
C PHE A 255 -4.88 2.11 -28.69
N ALA A 256 -4.40 3.36 -28.77
CA ALA A 256 -3.53 3.81 -29.84
C ALA A 256 -2.59 4.90 -29.29
N ASN A 257 -1.40 5.02 -29.88
CA ASN A 257 -0.43 6.06 -29.51
C ASN A 257 -0.17 7.07 -30.65
N PRO A 258 -1.17 7.83 -31.14
CA PRO A 258 -1.00 8.70 -32.30
C PRO A 258 -0.26 10.01 -31.99
N LYS A 259 -0.12 10.36 -30.71
CA LYS A 259 0.44 11.65 -30.29
C LYS A 259 1.83 11.49 -29.67
N LYS A 260 2.63 12.55 -29.79
CA LYS A 260 3.93 12.62 -29.11
C LYS A 260 3.80 12.81 -27.59
N PHE A 261 2.77 13.54 -27.17
CA PHE A 261 2.41 13.76 -25.78
C PHE A 261 0.89 13.91 -25.64
N TYR A 262 0.40 13.78 -24.41
CA TYR A 262 -1.00 13.87 -24.04
C TYR A 262 -1.20 14.96 -23.00
N VAL A 263 -2.32 15.66 -23.07
CA VAL A 263 -2.73 16.67 -22.06
C VAL A 263 -3.88 16.11 -21.22
N ASP A 264 -4.34 16.87 -20.22
CA ASP A 264 -5.43 16.44 -19.33
C ASP A 264 -6.66 15.92 -20.07
N GLY A 265 -7.24 14.83 -19.54
CA GLY A 265 -8.45 14.20 -20.06
C GLY A 265 -8.24 13.37 -21.33
N GLU A 266 -7.05 13.43 -21.93
CA GLU A 266 -6.72 12.57 -23.06
C GLU A 266 -6.31 11.18 -22.58
N ASN A 267 -7.04 10.17 -23.07
CA ASN A 267 -6.85 8.77 -22.70
C ASN A 267 -6.49 7.94 -23.95
N PRO A 268 -5.24 7.45 -24.07
CA PRO A 268 -4.79 6.64 -25.21
C PRO A 268 -5.61 5.35 -25.44
N PHE A 269 -6.20 4.77 -24.39
CA PHE A 269 -7.07 3.60 -24.45
C PHE A 269 -8.48 3.89 -25.00
N ARG A 270 -8.71 5.14 -25.46
CA ARG A 270 -9.93 5.55 -26.17
C ARG A 270 -9.66 6.01 -27.60
N MET A 271 -8.44 5.85 -28.10
CA MET A 271 -8.01 6.41 -29.39
C MET A 271 -7.82 5.36 -30.50
N GLY A 272 -7.91 4.06 -30.18
CA GLY A 272 -7.70 2.97 -31.12
C GLY A 272 -8.82 1.94 -31.13
N THR A 273 -8.48 0.74 -31.59
CA THR A 273 -9.39 -0.39 -31.78
C THR A 273 -8.73 -1.67 -31.28
N ALA A 274 -9.44 -2.47 -30.49
CA ALA A 274 -8.96 -3.80 -30.12
C ALA A 274 -9.54 -4.87 -31.05
N ARG A 275 -8.95 -6.06 -30.96
CA ARG A 275 -9.27 -7.24 -31.76
C ARG A 275 -9.89 -8.31 -30.86
N GLN A 276 -10.80 -9.10 -31.42
CA GLN A 276 -11.43 -10.23 -30.74
C GLN A 276 -11.55 -11.44 -31.67
N ILE A 277 -11.60 -12.62 -31.07
CA ILE A 277 -11.78 -13.90 -31.76
C ILE A 277 -12.40 -14.94 -30.82
N LYS A 278 -13.13 -15.90 -31.39
CA LYS A 278 -13.64 -17.06 -30.63
C LYS A 278 -12.52 -18.06 -30.36
N THR A 279 -12.52 -18.64 -29.16
CA THR A 279 -11.55 -19.67 -28.81
C THR A 279 -11.90 -21.02 -29.41
N ILE A 280 -10.87 -21.81 -29.71
CA ILE A 280 -10.98 -23.19 -30.18
C ILE A 280 -10.16 -24.13 -29.31
N THR A 281 -10.53 -25.41 -29.30
CA THR A 281 -9.76 -26.49 -28.65
C THR A 281 -9.07 -27.42 -29.66
N LYS A 282 -9.58 -27.48 -30.90
CA LYS A 282 -9.11 -28.36 -31.98
C LYS A 282 -9.15 -27.64 -33.34
N GLY A 283 -8.26 -28.04 -34.22
CA GLY A 283 -8.07 -27.45 -35.55
C GLY A 283 -6.91 -26.46 -35.56
N ASN A 284 -6.74 -25.77 -36.70
CA ASN A 284 -5.68 -24.79 -36.89
C ASN A 284 -6.02 -23.50 -36.11
N GLU A 285 -5.08 -23.07 -35.26
CA GLU A 285 -5.22 -21.87 -34.44
C GLU A 285 -4.98 -20.60 -35.26
N SER A 286 -5.69 -19.54 -34.90
CA SER A 286 -5.44 -18.18 -35.37
C SER A 286 -4.57 -17.47 -34.33
N ALA A 287 -3.71 -16.57 -34.79
CA ALA A 287 -2.70 -15.94 -33.96
C ALA A 287 -2.53 -14.45 -34.29
N ILE A 288 -2.09 -13.68 -33.29
CA ILE A 288 -1.52 -12.35 -33.45
C ILE A 288 -0.06 -12.42 -33.02
N THR A 289 0.83 -11.81 -33.81
CA THR A 289 2.25 -11.70 -33.50
C THR A 289 2.68 -10.25 -33.49
N TRP A 290 3.29 -9.83 -32.37
CA TRP A 290 3.96 -8.54 -32.21
C TRP A 290 5.47 -8.75 -32.25
N THR A 291 6.15 -8.22 -33.26
CA THR A 291 7.60 -8.35 -33.49
C THR A 291 8.28 -7.01 -33.19
N PRO A 292 8.99 -6.85 -32.06
CA PRO A 292 9.73 -5.63 -31.76
C PRO A 292 10.97 -5.46 -32.64
N ASP A 293 11.39 -4.21 -32.82
CA ASP A 293 12.74 -3.86 -33.25
C ASP A 293 13.52 -3.34 -32.04
N ILE A 294 14.27 -4.23 -31.40
CA ILE A 294 14.95 -3.95 -30.13
C ILE A 294 16.16 -3.05 -30.41
N PRO A 295 16.24 -1.83 -29.83
CA PRO A 295 17.30 -0.86 -30.16
C PRO A 295 18.66 -1.29 -29.66
N GLU A 296 18.73 -1.93 -28.48
CA GLU A 296 19.95 -2.42 -27.85
C GLU A 296 19.68 -3.69 -27.04
N LYS A 297 20.71 -4.53 -26.87
CA LYS A 297 20.58 -5.70 -26.01
C LYS A 297 20.37 -5.25 -24.56
N GLY A 298 19.34 -5.78 -23.89
CA GLY A 298 19.03 -5.38 -22.52
C GLY A 298 17.84 -6.12 -21.94
N VAL A 299 17.57 -5.84 -20.66
CA VAL A 299 16.35 -6.31 -19.99
C VAL A 299 15.26 -5.27 -20.20
N TYR A 300 14.09 -5.74 -20.63
CA TYR A 300 12.90 -4.91 -20.87
C TYR A 300 11.70 -5.54 -20.19
N GLY A 301 10.86 -4.72 -19.57
CA GLY A 301 9.52 -5.07 -19.15
C GLY A 301 8.61 -5.28 -20.36
N VAL A 302 7.80 -6.33 -20.33
CA VAL A 302 6.79 -6.63 -21.36
C VAL A 302 5.40 -6.46 -20.76
N TYR A 303 4.60 -5.61 -21.38
CA TYR A 303 3.23 -5.31 -21.01
C TYR A 303 2.30 -5.67 -22.18
N VAL A 304 1.12 -6.16 -21.86
CA VAL A 304 0.05 -6.43 -22.84
C VAL A 304 -1.20 -5.64 -22.48
N SER A 305 -1.96 -5.24 -23.50
CA SER A 305 -3.31 -4.69 -23.37
C SER A 305 -4.30 -5.62 -24.06
N TYR A 306 -5.53 -5.64 -23.53
CA TYR A 306 -6.67 -6.36 -24.06
C TYR A 306 -7.96 -5.75 -23.51
N GLN A 307 -9.11 -6.26 -23.95
CA GLN A 307 -10.42 -5.84 -23.44
C GLN A 307 -11.11 -6.94 -22.66
N THR A 308 -11.72 -6.59 -21.54
CA THR A 308 -12.64 -7.48 -20.83
C THR A 308 -14.03 -7.35 -21.42
N LEU A 309 -14.49 -8.40 -22.08
CA LEU A 309 -15.82 -8.52 -22.68
C LEU A 309 -16.65 -9.61 -21.96
N PRO A 310 -18.00 -9.59 -22.10
CA PRO A 310 -18.81 -10.75 -21.73
C PRO A 310 -18.27 -12.01 -22.40
N ASN A 311 -18.22 -13.12 -21.65
CA ASN A 311 -17.69 -14.40 -22.13
C ASN A 311 -16.19 -14.43 -22.49
N SER A 312 -15.40 -13.48 -21.99
CA SER A 312 -13.93 -13.53 -22.09
C SER A 312 -13.35 -14.81 -21.47
N THR A 313 -12.25 -15.29 -22.04
CA THR A 313 -11.51 -16.42 -21.51
C THR A 313 -10.76 -16.06 -20.24
N ASP A 314 -10.62 -17.02 -19.34
CA ASP A 314 -9.79 -16.95 -18.14
C ASP A 314 -8.35 -17.49 -18.37
N GLU A 315 -8.02 -17.85 -19.61
CA GLU A 315 -6.80 -18.59 -19.95
C GLU A 315 -6.21 -18.19 -21.32
N ALA A 316 -6.16 -16.88 -21.61
CA ALA A 316 -5.55 -16.37 -22.83
C ALA A 316 -4.03 -16.63 -22.81
N LEU A 317 -3.52 -17.35 -23.81
CA LEU A 317 -2.12 -17.80 -23.83
C LEU A 317 -1.23 -16.83 -24.62
N TYR A 318 -0.39 -16.08 -23.90
CA TYR A 318 0.67 -15.24 -24.45
C TYR A 318 2.00 -15.97 -24.39
N ARG A 319 2.77 -15.92 -25.47
CA ARG A 319 4.12 -16.50 -25.54
C ARG A 319 5.13 -15.40 -25.82
N VAL A 320 6.08 -15.22 -24.92
CA VAL A 320 7.17 -14.24 -25.07
C VAL A 320 8.42 -15.01 -25.52
N TYR A 321 8.89 -14.72 -26.73
CA TYR A 321 10.15 -15.22 -27.26
C TYR A 321 11.23 -14.18 -26.98
N HIS A 322 12.21 -14.54 -26.16
CA HIS A 322 13.27 -13.67 -25.67
C HIS A 322 14.64 -14.37 -25.83
N ALA A 323 15.75 -13.70 -25.50
CA ALA A 323 17.10 -14.25 -25.70
C ALA A 323 17.37 -15.55 -24.90
N GLY A 324 16.60 -15.79 -23.84
CA GLY A 324 16.66 -17.00 -23.02
C GLY A 324 15.78 -18.16 -23.49
N GLY A 325 15.04 -18.00 -24.60
CA GLY A 325 14.10 -18.98 -25.11
C GLY A 325 12.66 -18.46 -25.14
N GLN A 326 11.74 -19.22 -24.55
CA GLN A 326 10.31 -18.93 -24.57
C GLN A 326 9.72 -19.03 -23.17
N THR A 327 8.92 -18.03 -22.79
CA THR A 327 8.11 -18.04 -21.57
C THR A 327 6.64 -17.86 -21.92
N ASP A 328 5.80 -18.78 -21.47
CA ASP A 328 4.35 -18.78 -21.72
C ASP A 328 3.60 -18.26 -20.49
N PHE A 329 2.58 -17.44 -20.72
CA PHE A 329 1.71 -16.85 -19.70
C PHE A 329 0.24 -17.14 -20.02
N SER A 330 -0.50 -17.56 -19.01
CA SER A 330 -1.96 -17.59 -19.03
C SER A 330 -2.49 -16.33 -18.37
N VAL A 331 -3.23 -15.52 -19.14
CA VAL A 331 -3.82 -14.25 -18.68
C VAL A 331 -5.34 -14.39 -18.57
N ASN A 332 -5.90 -13.98 -17.44
CA ASN A 332 -7.33 -14.00 -17.20
C ASN A 332 -7.98 -12.71 -17.74
N GLN A 333 -8.51 -12.77 -18.96
CA GLN A 333 -9.12 -11.61 -19.62
C GLN A 333 -10.52 -11.24 -19.09
N GLN A 334 -11.02 -11.94 -18.07
CA GLN A 334 -12.23 -11.55 -17.33
C GLN A 334 -12.00 -10.39 -16.36
N MET A 335 -10.76 -9.93 -16.23
CA MET A 335 -10.32 -8.83 -15.38
C MET A 335 -9.17 -8.07 -16.06
N GLY A 336 -8.84 -6.86 -15.62
CA GLY A 336 -7.67 -6.11 -16.06
C GLY A 336 -7.72 -5.57 -17.50
N GLY A 337 -8.87 -5.57 -18.17
CA GLY A 337 -8.99 -5.03 -19.53
C GLY A 337 -8.90 -3.49 -19.58
N GLY A 338 -8.36 -2.96 -20.68
CA GLY A 338 -8.28 -1.51 -20.94
C GLY A 338 -7.15 -0.81 -20.18
N THR A 339 -6.09 -1.53 -19.82
CA THR A 339 -4.88 -0.98 -19.20
C THR A 339 -3.65 -1.84 -19.54
N TRP A 340 -2.47 -1.46 -19.06
CA TRP A 340 -1.23 -2.22 -19.22
C TRP A 340 -1.10 -3.32 -18.17
N ILE A 341 -1.02 -4.58 -18.62
CA ILE A 341 -0.78 -5.75 -17.76
C ILE A 341 0.66 -6.24 -17.94
N PHE A 342 1.46 -6.16 -16.87
CA PHE A 342 2.87 -6.54 -16.87
C PHE A 342 3.06 -8.06 -16.81
N LEU A 343 3.68 -8.66 -17.83
CA LEU A 343 3.96 -10.09 -17.86
C LEU A 343 5.27 -10.46 -17.17
N GLY A 344 6.28 -9.59 -17.24
CA GLY A 344 7.61 -9.85 -16.70
C GLY A 344 8.70 -9.02 -17.38
N SER A 345 9.93 -9.19 -16.91
CA SER A 345 11.13 -8.59 -17.49
C SER A 345 11.97 -9.66 -18.19
N PHE A 346 12.38 -9.40 -19.43
CA PHE A 346 13.09 -10.38 -20.25
C PHE A 346 14.31 -9.76 -20.90
N LEU A 347 15.38 -10.56 -21.02
CA LEU A 347 16.54 -10.21 -21.82
C LEU A 347 16.20 -10.35 -23.31
N PHE A 348 16.36 -9.28 -24.07
CA PHE A 348 16.27 -9.26 -25.52
C PHE A 348 17.63 -8.94 -26.14
N ASP A 349 17.95 -9.61 -27.24
CA ASP A 349 19.03 -9.18 -28.14
C ASP A 349 18.52 -8.09 -29.10
N GLN A 350 19.42 -7.24 -29.58
CA GLN A 350 19.12 -6.18 -30.55
C GLN A 350 18.50 -6.75 -31.84
N GLY A 351 17.58 -5.98 -32.45
CA GLY A 351 16.94 -6.28 -33.73
C GLY A 351 15.59 -6.99 -33.60
N LYS A 352 15.19 -7.70 -34.66
CA LYS A 352 13.82 -8.22 -34.87
C LYS A 352 13.66 -9.73 -34.69
N ASN A 353 14.53 -10.35 -33.90
CA ASN A 353 14.56 -11.81 -33.73
C ASN A 353 13.57 -12.32 -32.67
N HIS A 354 12.94 -11.40 -31.94
CA HIS A 354 12.06 -11.68 -30.82
C HIS A 354 10.62 -11.40 -31.19
N ARG A 355 9.67 -11.97 -30.46
CA ARG A 355 8.24 -11.76 -30.71
C ARG A 355 7.38 -12.09 -29.51
N ILE A 356 6.21 -11.50 -29.45
CA ILE A 356 5.13 -11.88 -28.54
C ILE A 356 4.01 -12.46 -29.39
N VAL A 357 3.45 -13.61 -28.99
CA VAL A 357 2.39 -14.29 -29.75
C VAL A 357 1.20 -14.57 -28.85
N LEU A 358 0.00 -14.22 -29.31
CA LEU A 358 -1.28 -14.60 -28.70
C LEU A 358 -2.05 -15.50 -29.67
N THR A 359 -2.65 -16.58 -29.17
CA THR A 359 -3.44 -17.51 -29.98
C THR A 359 -4.86 -17.65 -29.46
N ASN A 360 -5.80 -18.04 -30.32
CA ASN A 360 -7.17 -18.34 -29.90
C ASN A 360 -7.35 -19.78 -29.37
N LYS A 361 -6.26 -20.54 -29.16
CA LYS A 361 -6.33 -21.90 -28.66
C LYS A 361 -6.30 -21.92 -27.14
N THR A 362 -7.37 -22.44 -26.54
CA THR A 362 -7.52 -22.56 -25.08
C THR A 362 -8.07 -23.94 -24.72
N ARG A 363 -8.28 -24.22 -23.41
CA ARG A 363 -8.90 -25.48 -22.97
C ARG A 363 -10.42 -25.47 -23.17
N LYS A 364 -11.04 -24.30 -23.28
CA LYS A 364 -12.49 -24.12 -23.48
C LYS A 364 -12.79 -23.40 -24.80
N ALA A 365 -13.46 -24.08 -25.74
CA ALA A 365 -13.91 -23.47 -26.99
C ALA A 365 -15.12 -22.54 -26.78
N GLY A 366 -15.31 -21.57 -27.69
CA GLY A 366 -16.48 -20.68 -27.70
C GLY A 366 -16.43 -19.54 -26.67
N ARG A 367 -15.30 -19.35 -25.98
CA ARG A 367 -15.00 -18.12 -25.22
C ARG A 367 -14.45 -17.05 -26.17
N ILE A 368 -14.26 -15.84 -25.67
CA ILE A 368 -13.65 -14.74 -26.42
C ILE A 368 -12.22 -14.52 -25.92
N VAL A 369 -11.28 -14.42 -26.85
CA VAL A 369 -9.95 -13.84 -26.63
C VAL A 369 -9.94 -12.47 -27.26
N THR A 370 -9.40 -11.48 -26.55
CA THR A 370 -9.17 -10.12 -27.08
C THR A 370 -7.69 -9.79 -27.11
N ALA A 371 -7.31 -8.85 -27.96
CA ALA A 371 -5.94 -8.37 -28.14
C ALA A 371 -5.96 -6.90 -28.52
N ASP A 372 -4.96 -6.15 -28.10
CA ASP A 372 -4.85 -4.71 -28.40
C ASP A 372 -3.37 -4.42 -28.68
N ALA A 373 -2.66 -3.81 -27.73
CA ALA A 373 -1.26 -3.46 -27.88
C ALA A 373 -0.29 -4.30 -27.02
N VAL A 374 0.97 -4.33 -27.43
CA VAL A 374 2.12 -4.73 -26.61
C VAL A 374 3.03 -3.52 -26.39
N LYS A 375 3.47 -3.31 -25.15
CA LYS A 375 4.48 -2.32 -24.77
C LYS A 375 5.73 -3.04 -24.24
N ILE A 376 6.89 -2.73 -24.78
CA ILE A 376 8.20 -3.24 -24.33
C ILE A 376 9.08 -2.08 -23.89
N GLY A 377 9.61 -2.13 -22.68
CA GLY A 377 10.40 -1.03 -22.09
C GLY A 377 9.56 -0.06 -21.25
N GLY A 378 10.21 0.80 -20.46
CA GLY A 378 9.56 1.78 -19.58
C GLY A 378 9.32 3.15 -20.24
N GLY A 379 10.20 3.56 -21.15
CA GLY A 379 10.05 4.81 -21.90
C GLY A 379 10.31 6.07 -21.08
N THR A 380 9.98 7.20 -21.69
CA THR A 380 10.01 8.53 -21.07
C THR A 380 8.60 9.05 -20.82
N GLY A 381 8.48 10.00 -19.90
CA GLY A 381 7.25 10.72 -19.64
C GLY A 381 6.70 11.42 -20.88
N ASN A 382 5.42 11.21 -21.16
CA ASN A 382 4.72 11.80 -22.31
C ASN A 382 3.40 12.47 -21.92
N ILE A 383 3.13 12.66 -20.63
CA ILE A 383 2.03 13.49 -20.16
C ILE A 383 2.56 14.91 -20.01
N ALA A 384 1.99 15.83 -20.77
CA ALA A 384 2.35 17.24 -20.75
C ALA A 384 1.47 18.02 -19.78
N ARG A 385 2.09 18.93 -19.04
CA ARG A 385 1.47 19.74 -18.00
C ARG A 385 1.72 21.22 -18.25
N MET A 386 0.81 22.06 -17.78
CA MET A 386 0.92 23.51 -17.76
C MET A 386 0.08 24.05 -16.60
N PRO A 387 0.28 25.31 -16.17
CA PRO A 387 -0.59 25.94 -15.17
C PRO A 387 -2.05 25.93 -15.63
N HIS A 388 -2.97 25.47 -14.79
CA HIS A 388 -4.37 25.33 -15.17
C HIS A 388 -4.97 26.68 -15.62
N PRO A 389 -5.54 26.80 -16.84
CA PRO A 389 -5.98 28.08 -17.40
C PRO A 389 -7.08 28.78 -16.57
N GLU A 390 -7.97 28.02 -15.96
CA GLU A 390 -9.04 28.56 -15.12
C GLU A 390 -8.59 28.86 -13.67
N GLY A 391 -7.33 28.56 -13.37
CA GLY A 391 -6.69 28.74 -12.08
C GLY A 391 -6.46 27.45 -11.28
N PHE A 392 -5.48 27.51 -10.38
CA PHE A 392 -4.96 26.40 -9.58
C PHE A 392 -4.93 26.77 -8.09
N GLU A 393 -4.74 25.78 -7.22
CA GLU A 393 -4.79 25.97 -5.76
C GLU A 393 -3.56 26.73 -5.24
N GLU A 394 -3.76 27.72 -4.37
CA GLU A 394 -2.66 28.51 -3.77
C GLU A 394 -1.81 27.70 -2.78
N GLU A 395 -2.44 26.83 -2.00
CA GLU A 395 -1.79 26.01 -0.98
C GLU A 395 -2.09 24.52 -1.16
N ASN A 396 -1.06 23.69 -0.93
CA ASN A 396 -1.22 22.25 -0.84
C ASN A 396 -1.87 21.92 0.51
N THR A 397 -3.18 21.65 0.49
CA THR A 397 -3.94 21.28 1.69
C THR A 397 -3.87 19.78 1.95
N LYS A 398 -3.94 19.37 3.22
CA LYS A 398 -3.86 17.94 3.56
C LYS A 398 -5.14 17.25 3.12
N SER A 399 -5.04 15.99 2.66
CA SER A 399 -6.20 15.15 2.31
C SER A 399 -7.19 14.87 3.46
N SER A 400 -6.82 15.24 4.70
CA SER A 400 -7.67 15.22 5.88
C SER A 400 -8.58 16.44 6.00
N ASP A 401 -8.23 17.54 5.33
CA ASP A 401 -8.89 18.82 5.50
C ASP A 401 -10.15 18.86 4.61
N ARG A 402 -11.24 19.47 5.11
CA ARG A 402 -12.48 19.58 4.32
C ARG A 402 -12.21 20.41 3.06
N LEU A 403 -12.88 20.05 1.97
CA LEU A 403 -12.96 20.85 0.74
C LEU A 403 -13.68 22.19 1.05
N ALA A 404 -12.96 23.14 1.64
CA ALA A 404 -13.40 24.53 1.70
C ALA A 404 -13.22 25.18 0.32
N ASP A 405 -13.91 26.29 0.04
CA ASP A 405 -13.67 27.11 -1.14
C ASP A 405 -12.21 27.58 -1.14
N LYS A 406 -11.38 26.90 -1.94
CA LYS A 406 -9.95 27.14 -2.01
C LYS A 406 -9.71 28.44 -2.78
N GLN A 407 -8.79 29.26 -2.27
CA GLN A 407 -8.31 30.41 -3.01
C GLN A 407 -7.58 29.92 -4.26
N LYS A 408 -8.02 30.40 -5.42
CA LYS A 408 -7.47 30.03 -6.72
C LYS A 408 -6.63 31.17 -7.26
N LEU A 409 -5.42 30.84 -7.70
CA LEU A 409 -4.56 31.72 -8.46
C LEU A 409 -4.82 31.49 -9.95
N ARG A 410 -4.81 32.56 -10.75
CA ARG A 410 -4.87 32.45 -12.21
C ARG A 410 -3.48 32.69 -12.81
N PRO A 411 -3.07 31.95 -13.86
CA PRO A 411 -1.84 32.24 -14.56
C PRO A 411 -1.82 33.68 -15.06
N ALA A 412 -0.71 34.40 -14.85
CA ALA A 412 -0.55 35.78 -15.32
C ALA A 412 -0.23 35.86 -16.83
N VAL A 413 0.18 34.74 -17.42
CA VAL A 413 0.55 34.59 -18.84
C VAL A 413 0.02 33.28 -19.39
N SER A 414 -0.02 33.14 -20.71
CA SER A 414 -0.31 31.86 -21.37
C SER A 414 0.92 30.95 -21.28
N PHE A 415 0.70 29.66 -21.05
CA PHE A 415 1.73 28.63 -21.00
C PHE A 415 1.47 27.59 -22.08
N GLU A 416 2.54 26.99 -22.59
CA GLU A 416 2.47 25.83 -23.48
C GLU A 416 2.64 24.55 -22.65
N PRO A 417 1.94 23.45 -22.97
CA PRO A 417 2.13 22.17 -22.29
C PRO A 417 3.56 21.64 -22.44
N GLU A 418 4.17 21.23 -21.32
CA GLU A 418 5.50 20.62 -21.28
C GLU A 418 5.48 19.22 -20.64
N ILE A 419 6.17 18.27 -21.28
CA ILE A 419 6.44 16.95 -20.68
C ILE A 419 7.54 17.06 -19.62
N SER A 420 7.64 16.08 -18.74
CA SER A 420 8.63 16.07 -17.66
C SER A 420 10.07 16.07 -18.13
N GLY A 421 10.35 15.45 -19.30
CA GLY A 421 11.71 15.21 -19.78
C GLY A 421 12.46 14.10 -19.03
N TYR A 422 11.78 13.38 -18.12
CA TYR A 422 12.39 12.31 -17.32
C TYR A 422 11.94 10.91 -17.79
N PRO A 423 12.72 9.85 -17.45
CA PRO A 423 12.25 8.46 -17.58
C PRO A 423 10.93 8.26 -16.84
N ARG A 424 9.99 7.51 -17.44
CA ARG A 424 8.62 7.40 -16.92
C ARG A 424 8.54 6.79 -15.52
N TYR A 425 9.45 5.87 -15.19
CA TYR A 425 9.53 5.25 -13.85
C TYR A 425 9.77 6.27 -12.73
N THR A 426 10.25 7.47 -13.07
CA THR A 426 10.53 8.52 -12.08
C THR A 426 9.32 9.40 -11.77
N GLU A 427 8.32 9.41 -12.66
CA GLU A 427 7.13 10.26 -12.54
C GLU A 427 6.19 9.78 -11.44
N GLY A 428 5.36 10.69 -10.93
CA GLY A 428 4.28 10.37 -10.02
C GLY A 428 3.22 9.43 -10.62
N SER A 429 2.47 8.77 -9.75
CA SER A 429 1.37 7.86 -10.10
C SER A 429 0.34 8.52 -11.01
N ARG A 430 0.05 9.81 -10.80
CA ARG A 430 -0.90 10.58 -11.61
C ARG A 430 -0.67 10.39 -13.11
N TYR A 431 0.57 10.57 -13.56
CA TYR A 431 0.92 10.58 -14.98
C TYR A 431 0.93 9.17 -15.57
N TRP A 432 1.44 8.19 -14.81
CA TRP A 432 1.36 6.79 -15.21
C TRP A 432 -0.09 6.33 -15.36
N LEU A 433 -0.97 6.68 -14.42
CA LEU A 433 -2.37 6.28 -14.46
C LEU A 433 -3.10 6.86 -15.67
N GLN A 434 -2.81 8.12 -16.04
CA GLN A 434 -3.33 8.69 -17.28
C GLN A 434 -2.84 7.89 -18.51
N TRP A 435 -1.52 7.66 -18.58
CA TRP A 435 -0.93 6.88 -19.67
C TRP A 435 -1.47 5.44 -19.75
N ALA A 436 -1.73 4.83 -18.60
CA ALA A 436 -2.28 3.48 -18.46
C ALA A 436 -3.81 3.43 -18.63
N GLY A 437 -4.43 4.54 -19.04
CA GLY A 437 -5.84 4.58 -19.43
C GLY A 437 -6.83 4.65 -18.28
N ALA A 438 -6.39 4.93 -17.06
CA ALA A 438 -7.29 5.12 -15.93
C ALA A 438 -8.29 6.27 -16.21
N PRO A 439 -9.55 6.17 -15.76
CA PRO A 439 -10.50 7.28 -15.86
C PRO A 439 -10.01 8.50 -15.07
N ASP A 440 -10.35 9.71 -15.54
CA ASP A 440 -9.98 10.97 -14.88
C ASP A 440 -10.45 11.05 -13.42
N SER A 441 -11.58 10.42 -13.09
CA SER A 441 -12.08 10.34 -11.71
C SER A 441 -11.13 9.61 -10.74
N ILE A 442 -10.16 8.85 -11.26
CA ILE A 442 -9.20 8.09 -10.47
C ILE A 442 -7.93 8.90 -10.20
N TYR A 443 -7.35 9.51 -11.23
CA TYR A 443 -6.05 10.19 -11.13
C TYR A 443 -6.14 11.72 -11.10
N ASN A 444 -7.30 12.30 -11.42
CA ASN A 444 -7.49 13.72 -11.65
C ASN A 444 -8.59 14.36 -10.80
N ARG A 445 -8.51 14.14 -9.49
CA ARG A 445 -9.55 14.54 -8.54
C ARG A 445 -9.61 16.03 -8.25
N SER A 446 -8.53 16.75 -8.48
CA SER A 446 -8.47 18.21 -8.40
C SER A 446 -8.87 18.90 -9.72
N GLU A 447 -9.24 18.13 -10.76
CA GLU A 447 -9.44 18.64 -12.12
C GLU A 447 -8.21 19.42 -12.61
N SER A 448 -7.03 18.84 -12.38
CA SER A 448 -5.75 19.34 -12.87
C SER A 448 -5.27 20.64 -12.24
N LYS A 449 -5.83 20.98 -11.07
CA LYS A 449 -5.53 22.20 -10.30
C LYS A 449 -4.48 21.96 -9.21
N ASN A 450 -4.22 20.70 -8.86
CA ASN A 450 -3.24 20.29 -7.87
C ASN A 450 -2.69 18.88 -8.17
N ASP A 451 -1.66 18.83 -9.00
CA ASP A 451 -0.96 17.60 -9.40
C ASP A 451 -0.35 16.84 -8.20
N TYR A 452 0.16 17.57 -7.21
CA TYR A 452 0.74 16.95 -6.00
C TYR A 452 -0.31 16.16 -5.21
N THR A 453 -1.47 16.77 -4.99
CA THR A 453 -2.58 16.13 -4.28
C THR A 453 -3.13 14.96 -5.08
N ASP A 454 -3.27 15.15 -6.38
CA ASP A 454 -3.76 14.10 -7.28
C ASP A 454 -2.82 12.91 -7.37
N ASP A 455 -1.50 13.13 -7.29
CA ASP A 455 -0.50 12.06 -7.27
C ASP A 455 -0.76 11.06 -6.13
N TYR A 456 -0.67 11.51 -4.87
CA TYR A 456 -0.79 10.57 -3.76
C TYR A 456 -2.22 10.09 -3.50
N GLN A 457 -3.23 10.92 -3.76
CA GLN A 457 -4.63 10.50 -3.56
C GLN A 457 -5.05 9.45 -4.59
N SER A 458 -4.56 9.54 -5.83
CA SER A 458 -4.94 8.62 -6.91
C SER A 458 -4.72 7.16 -6.57
N ARG A 459 -3.69 6.84 -5.78
CA ARG A 459 -3.30 5.46 -5.45
C ARG A 459 -4.41 4.71 -4.72
N GLY A 460 -5.08 5.38 -3.78
CA GLY A 460 -6.21 4.79 -3.06
C GLY A 460 -7.43 4.55 -3.95
N PHE A 461 -7.75 5.51 -4.83
CA PHE A 461 -8.85 5.36 -5.80
C PHE A 461 -8.53 4.33 -6.87
N TRP A 462 -7.27 4.22 -7.27
CA TRP A 462 -6.78 3.21 -8.19
C TRP A 462 -6.97 1.81 -7.63
N VAL A 463 -6.67 1.57 -6.34
CA VAL A 463 -6.98 0.27 -5.70
C VAL A 463 -8.46 -0.08 -5.83
N ASN A 464 -9.35 0.88 -5.57
CA ASN A 464 -10.79 0.67 -5.71
C ASN A 464 -11.20 0.44 -7.18
N TYR A 465 -10.57 1.12 -8.14
CA TYR A 465 -10.78 0.91 -9.56
C TYR A 465 -10.29 -0.48 -10.02
N LEU A 466 -9.14 -0.96 -9.54
CA LEU A 466 -8.71 -2.35 -9.77
C LEU A 466 -9.77 -3.33 -9.28
N ALA A 467 -10.26 -3.10 -8.06
CA ALA A 467 -11.19 -3.96 -7.33
C ALA A 467 -12.64 -3.92 -7.82
N GLY A 468 -13.09 -2.82 -8.41
CA GLY A 468 -14.48 -2.62 -8.81
C GLY A 468 -15.00 -3.77 -9.68
N GLY A 469 -16.14 -4.33 -9.30
CA GLY A 469 -16.80 -5.44 -9.98
C GLY A 469 -16.24 -6.82 -9.62
N SER A 470 -15.24 -6.91 -8.74
CA SER A 470 -14.73 -8.17 -8.20
C SER A 470 -15.49 -8.62 -6.95
N SER A 471 -15.07 -9.73 -6.33
CA SER A 471 -15.64 -10.21 -5.06
C SER A 471 -15.40 -9.27 -3.87
N VAL A 472 -14.39 -8.39 -3.93
CA VAL A 472 -14.05 -7.49 -2.81
C VAL A 472 -14.79 -6.16 -2.89
N LEU A 473 -15.18 -5.74 -4.09
CA LEU A 473 -15.89 -4.49 -4.34
C LEU A 473 -16.96 -4.66 -5.43
N PRO A 474 -17.99 -5.49 -5.20
CA PRO A 474 -18.91 -5.95 -6.26
C PRO A 474 -19.90 -4.89 -6.75
N ARG A 475 -20.09 -3.79 -6.01
CA ARG A 475 -21.07 -2.73 -6.33
C ARG A 475 -20.48 -1.61 -7.17
N GLU A 476 -19.16 -1.44 -7.14
CA GLU A 476 -18.45 -0.44 -7.93
C GLU A 476 -18.07 -0.99 -9.31
N GLN A 477 -17.88 -0.10 -10.28
CA GLN A 477 -17.33 -0.47 -11.58
C GLN A 477 -15.80 -0.39 -11.57
N GLY A 478 -15.13 -1.29 -12.28
CA GLY A 478 -13.67 -1.35 -12.26
C GLY A 478 -13.10 -2.46 -13.14
N LEU A 479 -11.90 -2.90 -12.80
CA LEU A 479 -11.15 -3.90 -13.56
C LEU A 479 -11.39 -5.33 -13.10
N HIS A 480 -12.31 -5.57 -12.16
CA HIS A 480 -12.66 -6.91 -11.66
C HIS A 480 -11.49 -7.71 -11.04
N ILE A 481 -10.42 -7.05 -10.61
CA ILE A 481 -9.26 -7.70 -9.97
C ILE A 481 -9.51 -7.77 -8.44
N PRO A 482 -9.69 -8.96 -7.84
CA PRO A 482 -9.95 -9.07 -6.41
C PRO A 482 -8.69 -8.80 -5.57
N VAL A 483 -8.39 -7.52 -5.33
CA VAL A 483 -7.22 -7.10 -4.52
C VAL A 483 -7.35 -7.60 -3.08
N ASP A 484 -6.32 -8.28 -2.57
CA ASP A 484 -6.29 -8.84 -1.22
C ASP A 484 -5.85 -7.81 -0.18
N LEU A 485 -4.83 -7.01 -0.52
CA LEU A 485 -4.30 -5.94 0.32
C LEU A 485 -3.64 -4.86 -0.53
N ALA A 486 -3.50 -3.68 0.06
CA ALA A 486 -2.71 -2.59 -0.49
C ALA A 486 -1.59 -2.15 0.48
N PHE A 487 -0.49 -1.65 -0.07
CA PHE A 487 0.67 -1.21 0.71
C PHE A 487 1.33 0.03 0.11
N ALA A 488 1.44 1.08 0.92
CA ALA A 488 2.15 2.30 0.58
C ALA A 488 3.51 2.33 1.27
N PHE A 489 4.61 2.38 0.50
CA PHE A 489 5.96 2.44 1.04
C PHE A 489 6.56 3.85 0.89
N HIS A 490 6.67 4.55 2.02
CA HIS A 490 7.25 5.88 2.15
C HIS A 490 8.43 5.92 3.14
N SER A 491 9.10 7.07 3.19
CA SER A 491 10.09 7.40 4.22
C SER A 491 9.84 8.80 4.79
N ASP A 492 10.07 8.98 6.09
CA ASP A 492 9.67 10.17 6.83
C ASP A 492 10.72 11.29 6.74
N ALA A 493 10.37 12.51 7.12
CA ALA A 493 11.22 13.70 7.07
C ALA A 493 11.64 14.23 8.45
N GLY A 494 11.68 13.38 9.48
CA GLY A 494 12.16 13.75 10.82
C GLY A 494 13.68 14.00 10.88
N THR A 495 14.12 14.90 11.75
CA THR A 495 15.54 15.14 12.01
C THR A 495 15.82 15.16 13.49
N THR A 496 17.04 14.76 13.87
CA THR A 496 17.54 14.90 15.24
C THR A 496 18.81 15.73 15.24
N LEU A 497 19.02 16.49 16.32
CA LEU A 497 20.27 17.25 16.51
C LEU A 497 21.47 16.34 16.88
N ASN A 498 21.19 15.10 17.24
CA ASN A 498 22.16 14.06 17.57
C ASN A 498 22.04 12.89 16.58
N ASP A 499 22.88 11.88 16.73
CA ASP A 499 22.86 10.67 15.88
C ASP A 499 21.84 9.61 16.35
N SER A 500 20.70 10.04 16.93
CA SER A 500 19.65 9.11 17.35
C SER A 500 18.77 8.67 16.17
N ILE A 501 18.23 7.45 16.27
CA ILE A 501 17.38 6.84 15.25
C ILE A 501 15.94 7.36 15.37
N ILE A 502 15.41 7.89 14.27
CA ILE A 502 13.97 8.18 14.15
C ILE A 502 13.20 6.87 14.07
N GLY A 503 13.54 6.02 13.10
CA GLY A 503 12.99 4.67 12.96
C GLY A 503 11.60 4.59 12.33
N THR A 504 10.91 3.47 12.57
CA THR A 504 9.80 3.00 11.73
C THR A 504 8.43 3.34 12.31
N LEU A 505 7.58 3.98 11.50
CA LEU A 505 6.19 4.33 11.81
C LEU A 505 5.24 3.62 10.83
N GLY A 506 4.15 3.07 11.35
CA GLY A 506 3.06 2.52 10.53
C GLY A 506 1.82 3.39 10.64
N ILE A 507 1.07 3.50 9.56
CA ILE A 507 -0.16 4.27 9.47
C ILE A 507 -1.25 3.39 8.87
N TYR A 508 -2.41 3.34 9.52
CA TYR A 508 -3.63 2.68 9.05
C TYR A 508 -4.85 3.55 9.36
N MET A 509 -6.03 3.18 8.88
CA MET A 509 -7.26 3.88 9.21
C MET A 509 -8.44 2.91 9.40
N THR A 510 -8.91 2.77 10.64
CA THR A 510 -10.10 1.96 10.96
C THR A 510 -11.37 2.79 11.06
N HIS A 511 -11.33 4.01 11.60
CA HIS A 511 -12.52 4.84 11.88
C HIS A 511 -13.13 5.52 10.61
N HIS A 512 -13.45 4.71 9.61
CA HIS A 512 -14.05 5.12 8.34
C HIS A 512 -15.10 4.10 7.92
N ASN A 513 -16.22 4.53 7.32
CA ASN A 513 -17.34 3.68 6.90
C ASN A 513 -17.77 2.68 7.99
N ASP A 514 -18.07 3.20 9.18
CA ASP A 514 -18.46 2.39 10.35
C ASP A 514 -17.48 1.26 10.68
N GLU A 515 -16.19 1.47 10.38
CA GLU A 515 -15.09 0.51 10.57
C GLU A 515 -15.15 -0.75 9.71
N HIS A 516 -15.87 -0.68 8.57
CA HIS A 516 -15.99 -1.77 7.63
C HIS A 516 -15.52 -1.36 6.22
N PHE A 517 -14.95 -2.33 5.51
CA PHE A 517 -14.84 -2.28 4.06
C PHE A 517 -16.21 -2.56 3.44
N GLU A 518 -16.41 -2.20 2.17
CA GLU A 518 -17.71 -2.39 1.49
C GLU A 518 -18.16 -3.86 1.38
N ASN A 519 -17.24 -4.81 1.43
CA ASN A 519 -17.58 -6.25 1.50
C ASN A 519 -18.01 -6.72 2.91
N GLY A 520 -18.14 -5.80 3.87
CA GLY A 520 -18.56 -6.08 5.25
C GLY A 520 -17.46 -6.65 6.15
N ARG A 521 -16.20 -6.72 5.68
CA ARG A 521 -15.06 -7.10 6.51
C ARG A 521 -14.60 -5.91 7.35
N SER A 522 -14.05 -6.19 8.52
CA SER A 522 -13.61 -5.15 9.44
C SER A 522 -12.32 -4.48 8.97
N ARG A 523 -12.27 -3.14 9.04
CA ARG A 523 -11.05 -2.35 8.76
C ARG A 523 -9.96 -2.58 9.80
N TRP A 524 -10.25 -3.19 10.95
CA TRP A 524 -9.24 -3.61 11.92
C TRP A 524 -8.23 -4.62 11.34
N ALA A 525 -8.55 -5.28 10.21
CA ALA A 525 -7.57 -6.04 9.43
C ALA A 525 -6.37 -5.18 8.97
N SER A 526 -6.56 -3.88 8.69
CA SER A 526 -5.47 -2.95 8.36
C SER A 526 -4.51 -2.73 9.53
N ARG A 527 -5.04 -2.74 10.77
CA ARG A 527 -4.20 -2.67 11.97
C ARG A 527 -3.39 -3.96 12.14
N ASP A 528 -4.03 -5.12 11.98
CA ASP A 528 -3.36 -6.42 12.06
C ASP A 528 -2.21 -6.47 11.03
N LEU A 529 -2.46 -6.08 9.78
CA LEU A 529 -1.44 -5.96 8.73
C LEU A 529 -0.28 -5.04 9.14
N THR A 530 -0.60 -3.87 9.70
CA THR A 530 0.41 -2.90 10.17
C THR A 530 1.29 -3.47 11.27
N ASP A 531 0.69 -4.13 12.27
CA ASP A 531 1.43 -4.72 13.38
C ASP A 531 2.37 -5.82 12.88
N LEU A 532 1.88 -6.74 12.05
CA LEU A 532 2.65 -7.87 11.55
C LEU A 532 3.85 -7.45 10.70
N ILE A 533 3.68 -6.45 9.83
CA ILE A 533 4.77 -5.94 9.00
C ILE A 533 5.77 -5.16 9.85
N MET A 534 5.32 -4.29 10.76
CA MET A 534 6.24 -3.55 11.62
C MET A 534 7.02 -4.47 12.58
N ASP A 535 6.39 -5.54 13.08
CA ASP A 535 7.05 -6.52 13.97
C ASP A 535 8.22 -7.20 13.27
N GLU A 536 8.01 -7.66 12.03
CA GLU A 536 9.08 -8.24 11.21
C GLU A 536 10.19 -7.22 10.89
N ILE A 537 9.82 -6.01 10.45
CA ILE A 537 10.81 -4.97 10.08
C ILE A 537 11.70 -4.65 11.28
N VAL A 538 11.11 -4.31 12.43
CA VAL A 538 11.87 -3.88 13.60
C VAL A 538 12.69 -5.04 14.17
N SER A 539 12.14 -6.25 14.20
CA SER A 539 12.85 -7.45 14.66
C SER A 539 14.09 -7.73 13.80
N ASP A 540 13.95 -7.74 12.47
CA ASP A 540 15.06 -8.00 11.56
C ASP A 540 16.10 -6.85 11.62
N ILE A 541 15.69 -5.58 11.66
CA ILE A 541 16.63 -4.44 11.78
C ILE A 541 17.41 -4.49 13.10
N ARG A 542 16.73 -4.71 14.23
CA ARG A 542 17.38 -4.76 15.56
C ARG A 542 18.38 -5.89 15.67
N ARG A 543 18.10 -7.02 15.01
CA ARG A 543 18.98 -8.19 15.03
C ARG A 543 20.22 -7.99 14.16
N GLU A 544 20.06 -7.44 12.97
CA GLU A 544 21.12 -7.46 11.94
C GLU A 544 21.89 -6.13 11.82
N PHE A 545 21.32 -4.99 12.24
CA PHE A 545 21.89 -3.66 11.96
C PHE A 545 21.98 -2.76 13.19
N GLU A 546 20.85 -2.46 13.84
CA GLU A 546 20.77 -1.42 14.88
C GLU A 546 19.90 -1.90 16.05
N PRO A 547 20.49 -2.45 17.12
CA PRO A 547 19.75 -2.99 18.25
C PRO A 547 18.78 -2.00 18.90
N ASN A 548 19.08 -0.70 18.81
CA ASN A 548 18.23 0.36 19.35
C ASN A 548 17.30 0.98 18.31
N TRP A 549 17.03 0.29 17.19
CA TRP A 549 16.15 0.82 16.16
C TRP A 549 14.76 1.12 16.74
N THR A 550 14.31 2.36 16.58
CA THR A 550 13.08 2.83 17.20
C THR A 550 11.87 2.23 16.48
N ARG A 551 11.06 1.45 17.20
CA ARG A 551 9.67 1.17 16.80
C ARG A 551 8.84 2.39 17.20
N ARG A 552 8.38 3.15 16.22
CA ARG A 552 7.46 4.26 16.47
C ARG A 552 6.03 3.74 16.55
N HIS A 553 5.07 4.66 16.49
CA HIS A 553 3.66 4.41 16.72
C HIS A 553 3.02 3.65 15.54
N MET A 554 1.85 3.06 15.77
CA MET A 554 0.97 2.57 14.71
C MET A 554 -0.22 3.51 14.59
N TRP A 555 -0.08 4.61 13.85
CA TRP A 555 -1.09 5.66 13.78
C TRP A 555 -2.37 5.20 13.08
N ASN A 556 -3.47 5.19 13.83
CA ASN A 556 -4.82 5.18 13.27
C ASN A 556 -5.22 6.59 12.80
N ARG A 557 -4.85 6.95 11.57
CA ARG A 557 -5.01 8.32 11.05
C ARG A 557 -5.51 8.35 9.61
N SER A 558 -6.26 9.41 9.33
CA SER A 558 -7.01 9.64 8.10
C SER A 558 -6.15 10.12 6.92
N TYR A 559 -5.10 9.36 6.57
CA TYR A 559 -4.29 9.57 5.37
C TYR A 559 -5.02 8.97 4.17
N SER A 560 -5.09 9.67 3.04
CA SER A 560 -5.83 9.19 1.86
C SER A 560 -5.43 7.77 1.44
N GLU A 561 -4.12 7.50 1.40
CA GLU A 561 -3.55 6.20 1.02
C GLU A 561 -3.89 5.06 2.00
N ALA A 562 -4.22 5.37 3.26
CA ALA A 562 -4.66 4.38 4.26
C ALA A 562 -6.19 4.31 4.40
N ARG A 563 -6.90 5.41 4.11
CA ARG A 563 -8.35 5.57 4.28
C ARG A 563 -9.14 5.07 3.07
N VAL A 564 -8.74 5.50 1.87
CA VAL A 564 -9.56 5.35 0.65
C VAL A 564 -9.66 3.91 0.15
N PRO A 565 -8.60 3.08 0.18
CA PRO A 565 -8.73 1.68 -0.23
C PRO A 565 -9.82 0.93 0.54
N ASN A 566 -10.64 0.20 -0.22
CA ASN A 566 -11.69 -0.70 0.29
C ASN A 566 -11.17 -2.13 0.57
N VAL A 567 -9.87 -2.25 0.84
CA VAL A 567 -9.17 -3.48 1.20
C VAL A 567 -8.19 -3.20 2.35
N PRO A 568 -7.73 -4.21 3.10
CA PRO A 568 -6.68 -4.03 4.11
C PRO A 568 -5.50 -3.25 3.56
N THR A 569 -5.14 -2.17 4.25
CA THR A 569 -4.11 -1.26 3.75
C THR A 569 -3.30 -0.69 4.89
N MET A 570 -1.99 -0.61 4.67
CA MET A 570 -1.11 0.17 5.52
C MET A 570 -0.22 1.11 4.70
N LEU A 571 0.16 2.21 5.34
CA LEU A 571 1.23 3.09 4.89
C LEU A 571 2.41 2.95 5.85
N LEU A 572 3.58 2.68 5.29
CA LEU A 572 4.85 2.54 6.00
C LEU A 572 5.68 3.81 5.84
N GLU A 573 6.10 4.38 6.95
CA GLU A 573 7.17 5.36 7.03
C GLU A 573 8.40 4.65 7.64
N LEU A 574 9.24 4.07 6.78
CA LEU A 574 10.26 3.10 7.23
C LEU A 574 11.30 3.69 8.19
N LEU A 575 11.85 4.82 7.80
CA LEU A 575 12.97 5.53 8.40
C LEU A 575 12.86 6.99 8.02
N SER A 576 13.71 7.87 8.58
CA SER A 576 13.78 9.23 8.07
C SER A 576 14.87 9.49 7.02
N HIS A 577 14.46 9.92 5.82
CA HIS A 577 15.37 10.27 4.73
C HIS A 577 16.13 11.58 4.94
N GLN A 578 15.75 12.38 5.94
CA GLN A 578 16.47 13.61 6.32
C GLN A 578 17.43 13.40 7.50
N ASN A 579 17.36 12.26 8.18
CA ASN A 579 18.19 11.96 9.32
C ASN A 579 19.40 11.12 8.92
N LEU A 580 20.63 11.60 9.16
CA LEU A 580 21.85 10.90 8.78
C LEU A 580 21.98 9.54 9.49
N ALA A 581 21.58 9.44 10.76
CA ALA A 581 21.67 8.21 11.54
C ALA A 581 20.74 7.10 11.03
N ASP A 582 19.62 7.46 10.40
CA ASP A 582 18.75 6.52 9.70
C ASP A 582 19.36 6.18 8.32
N MET A 583 19.78 7.20 7.57
CA MET A 583 20.28 7.05 6.20
C MET A 583 21.62 6.33 6.09
N ARG A 584 22.44 6.28 7.14
CA ARG A 584 23.65 5.41 7.16
C ARG A 584 23.31 3.95 6.87
N TYR A 585 22.14 3.48 7.32
CA TYR A 585 21.62 2.15 7.03
C TYR A 585 20.82 2.17 5.73
N GLY A 586 19.98 3.18 5.53
CA GLY A 586 19.13 3.30 4.34
C GLY A 586 19.89 3.37 3.01
N LEU A 587 21.18 3.71 3.03
CA LEU A 587 22.06 3.70 1.86
C LEU A 587 22.69 2.33 1.56
N ASP A 588 22.67 1.40 2.52
CA ASP A 588 23.21 0.04 2.37
C ASP A 588 22.21 -0.87 1.61
N PRO A 589 22.57 -1.45 0.45
CA PRO A 589 21.70 -2.38 -0.27
C PRO A 589 21.33 -3.64 0.54
N THR A 590 22.15 -4.07 1.49
CA THR A 590 21.88 -5.22 2.37
C THR A 590 20.77 -4.91 3.36
N PHE A 591 20.75 -3.68 3.88
CA PHE A 591 19.64 -3.16 4.68
C PHE A 591 18.36 -3.12 3.85
N ARG A 592 18.41 -2.61 2.61
CA ARG A 592 17.25 -2.57 1.70
C ARG A 592 16.67 -3.95 1.44
N PHE A 593 17.53 -4.92 1.12
CA PHE A 593 17.12 -6.31 0.94
C PHE A 593 16.48 -6.89 2.20
N THR A 594 17.09 -6.67 3.38
CA THR A 594 16.58 -7.21 4.64
C THR A 594 15.22 -6.63 5.00
N VAL A 595 15.04 -5.31 4.84
CA VAL A 595 13.75 -4.65 5.06
C VAL A 595 12.69 -5.16 4.08
N SER A 596 13.01 -5.24 2.78
CA SER A 596 12.06 -5.77 1.78
C SER A 596 11.65 -7.21 2.11
N ARG A 597 12.59 -8.05 2.58
CA ARG A 597 12.30 -9.40 3.04
C ARG A 597 11.40 -9.42 4.28
N ALA A 598 11.63 -8.52 5.24
CA ALA A 598 10.80 -8.40 6.43
C ALA A 598 9.36 -7.97 6.10
N ILE A 599 9.20 -7.00 5.18
CA ILE A 599 7.89 -6.60 4.67
C ILE A 599 7.18 -7.79 4.02
N TYR A 600 7.87 -8.52 3.13
CA TYR A 600 7.33 -9.74 2.50
C TYR A 600 6.83 -10.76 3.55
N LYS A 601 7.64 -11.08 4.56
CA LYS A 601 7.24 -12.01 5.64
C LYS A 601 6.04 -11.49 6.43
N GLY A 602 5.97 -10.19 6.68
CA GLY A 602 4.85 -9.55 7.36
C GLY A 602 3.56 -9.61 6.55
N MET A 603 3.61 -9.45 5.23
CA MET A 603 2.47 -9.60 4.32
C MET A 603 1.98 -11.06 4.21
N LEU A 604 2.89 -12.02 4.34
CA LEU A 604 2.57 -13.45 4.24
C LEU A 604 1.81 -13.98 5.47
N LYS A 605 2.05 -13.38 6.64
CA LYS A 605 1.40 -13.73 7.91
C LYS A 605 -0.02 -13.18 7.98
#